data_AF-A0A954RX35-F1
#
_entry.id   AF-A0A954RX35-F1
#
_cell.length_a   1.000
_cell.length_b   1.000
_cell.length_c   1.000
_cell.angle_alpha   90.00
_cell.angle_beta   90.00
_cell.angle_gamma   90.00
#
_symmetry.space_group_name_H-M   'P 1'
#
loop_
_entity.id
_entity.type
_entity.pdbx_description
1 polymer ?
#
loop_
_entity_poly.entity_id
_entity_poly.type
_entity_poly.pdbx_seq_one_letter_code
_entity_poly.pdbx_strand_id
1 'polypeptide(L)'
;MNVRSITSSFVFVLTILTGLSWGQTKTDSANVQIPSKERFELFLLVGQSNMAGRGRVAEQDTTPHPRVLMLNKGNKWVPAVDPLHFDKPGIVGVGLGRSFGIEIAKANPGITVGLIPCAVGGSPISVWEPGEFYKATKSHPYDDALRRARLALKDGTLKGILWHQGESDSKPEAAPQYAKRLHHLIDRFREELNAPEVPFIAGQMGQFKESPWSDA
;
A
#
# COMPACT_ATOMS: atom_id res chain seq x y z
N MET A 1 30.46 -76.04 -52.34
CA MET A 1 30.39 -76.54 -50.95
C MET A 1 30.92 -75.47 -50.02
N ASN A 2 30.04 -75.06 -49.10
CA ASN A 2 30.15 -74.17 -47.93
C ASN A 2 30.98 -72.88 -47.97
N VAL A 3 30.22 -71.79 -47.97
CA VAL A 3 30.59 -70.39 -47.75
C VAL A 3 30.70 -70.10 -46.25
N ARG A 4 31.58 -69.14 -45.95
CA ARG A 4 32.05 -68.69 -44.64
C ARG A 4 31.05 -67.80 -43.87
N SER A 5 31.26 -67.81 -42.56
CA SER A 5 30.77 -66.91 -41.50
C SER A 5 30.80 -65.41 -41.85
N ILE A 6 29.77 -64.67 -41.43
CA ILE A 6 29.77 -63.19 -41.33
C ILE A 6 29.08 -62.77 -40.02
N THR A 7 29.72 -61.79 -39.39
CA THR A 7 29.52 -61.15 -38.08
C THR A 7 28.54 -59.96 -38.07
N SER A 8 28.06 -59.65 -36.86
CA SER A 8 27.78 -58.30 -36.29
C SER A 8 26.62 -57.45 -36.82
N SER A 9 25.72 -57.04 -35.93
CA SER A 9 25.74 -55.68 -35.32
C SER A 9 24.46 -55.41 -34.52
N PHE A 10 24.60 -55.07 -33.24
CA PHE A 10 23.54 -54.53 -32.39
C PHE A 10 23.36 -53.03 -32.64
N VAL A 11 22.13 -52.58 -32.87
CA VAL A 11 21.76 -51.15 -32.97
C VAL A 11 21.20 -50.70 -31.63
N PHE A 12 21.88 -49.73 -30.99
CA PHE A 12 21.37 -49.01 -29.81
C PHE A 12 20.54 -47.81 -30.29
N VAL A 13 19.25 -47.79 -29.96
CA VAL A 13 18.37 -46.63 -30.23
C VAL A 13 18.39 -45.72 -29.00
N LEU A 14 18.97 -44.54 -29.15
CA LEU A 14 19.00 -43.50 -28.12
C LEU A 14 17.72 -42.63 -28.23
N THR A 15 16.81 -42.76 -27.26
CA THR A 15 15.61 -41.92 -27.18
C THR A 15 15.99 -40.58 -26.55
N ILE A 16 15.92 -39.49 -27.32
CA ILE A 16 16.11 -38.12 -26.81
C ILE A 16 14.78 -37.66 -26.19
N LEU A 17 14.72 -37.62 -24.87
CA LEU A 17 13.66 -36.94 -24.11
C LEU A 17 13.96 -35.43 -24.10
N THR A 18 13.24 -34.65 -24.90
CA THR A 18 13.24 -33.20 -24.78
C THR A 18 12.41 -32.78 -23.57
N GLY A 19 13.09 -32.48 -22.46
CA GLY A 19 12.46 -31.85 -21.31
C GLY A 19 11.95 -30.46 -21.67
N LEU A 20 10.63 -30.30 -21.78
CA LEU A 20 9.97 -29.00 -21.75
C LEU A 20 10.14 -28.41 -20.35
N SER A 21 11.13 -27.54 -20.20
CA SER A 21 11.25 -26.68 -19.03
C SER A 21 10.08 -25.68 -19.07
N TRP A 22 9.08 -25.87 -18.21
CA TRP A 22 8.19 -24.78 -17.82
C TRP A 22 9.02 -23.76 -17.05
N GLY A 23 9.53 -22.76 -17.77
CA GLY A 23 10.07 -21.56 -17.17
C GLY A 23 8.98 -20.92 -16.34
N GLN A 24 9.14 -20.92 -15.01
CA GLN A 24 8.44 -19.99 -14.16
C GLN A 24 8.78 -18.59 -14.67
N THR A 25 7.82 -17.94 -15.32
CA THR A 25 7.90 -16.50 -15.58
C THR A 25 7.89 -15.83 -14.21
N LYS A 26 9.08 -15.55 -13.68
CA LYS A 26 9.27 -14.39 -12.82
C LYS A 26 8.63 -13.25 -13.58
N THR A 27 7.54 -12.71 -13.05
CA THR A 27 7.03 -11.42 -13.49
C THR A 27 8.13 -10.41 -13.17
N ASP A 28 9.04 -10.22 -14.12
CA ASP A 28 9.88 -9.04 -14.18
C ASP A 28 8.96 -7.85 -14.00
N SER A 29 9.42 -6.88 -13.18
CA SER A 29 8.73 -5.64 -12.90
C SER A 29 8.38 -4.94 -14.22
N ALA A 30 7.18 -5.23 -14.74
CA ALA A 30 6.65 -4.61 -15.93
C ALA A 30 6.67 -3.11 -15.68
N ASN A 31 7.25 -2.37 -16.62
CA ASN A 31 7.47 -0.95 -16.52
C ASN A 31 6.09 -0.26 -16.40
N VAL A 32 5.67 0.08 -15.18
CA VAL A 32 4.34 0.64 -14.92
C VAL A 32 4.18 1.94 -15.68
N GLN A 33 3.20 2.00 -16.57
CA GLN A 33 2.87 3.21 -17.31
C GLN A 33 2.03 4.12 -16.41
N ILE A 34 2.62 5.24 -16.00
CA ILE A 34 1.93 6.30 -15.26
C ILE A 34 1.25 7.21 -16.29
N PRO A 35 -0.03 7.59 -16.12
CA PRO A 35 -0.69 8.49 -17.07
C PRO A 35 -0.20 9.94 -16.89
N SER A 36 -0.76 10.87 -17.67
CA SER A 36 -0.49 12.29 -17.45
C SER A 36 -0.93 12.73 -16.05
N LYS A 37 -0.30 13.80 -15.54
CA LYS A 37 -0.52 14.30 -14.18
C LYS A 37 -1.97 14.68 -13.88
N GLU A 38 -2.72 15.11 -14.89
CA GLU A 38 -4.13 15.48 -14.81
C GLU A 38 -5.05 14.25 -14.68
N ARG A 39 -4.58 13.09 -15.14
CA ARG A 39 -5.31 11.82 -15.08
C ARG A 39 -4.78 10.88 -13.98
N PHE A 40 -3.80 11.34 -13.19
CA PHE A 40 -3.28 10.58 -12.07
C PHE A 40 -3.72 11.21 -10.74
N GLU A 41 -4.74 10.62 -10.13
CA GLU A 41 -5.33 11.11 -8.89
C GLU A 41 -4.73 10.43 -7.68
N LEU A 42 -4.13 11.22 -6.80
CA LEU A 42 -3.34 10.74 -5.68
C LEU A 42 -4.11 10.81 -4.37
N PHE A 43 -3.97 9.77 -3.56
CA PHE A 43 -4.58 9.67 -2.24
C PHE A 43 -3.53 9.30 -1.20
N LEU A 44 -3.34 10.19 -0.23
CA LEU A 44 -2.44 9.96 0.90
C LEU A 44 -3.13 9.12 1.96
N LEU A 45 -2.52 8.00 2.35
CA LEU A 45 -3.07 7.06 3.33
C LEU A 45 -2.25 7.17 4.63
N VAL A 46 -2.84 7.77 5.66
CA VAL A 46 -2.17 8.10 6.93
C VAL A 46 -2.99 7.66 8.14
N GLY A 47 -2.34 7.55 9.30
CA GLY A 47 -2.93 7.05 10.53
C GLY A 47 -2.20 5.81 11.06
N GLN A 48 -2.91 4.90 11.71
CA GLN A 48 -2.28 3.76 12.40
C GLN A 48 -2.63 2.39 11.79
N SER A 49 -2.62 1.32 12.60
CA SER A 49 -2.72 -0.07 12.15
C SER A 49 -3.98 -0.38 11.33
N ASN A 50 -5.11 0.28 11.59
CA ASN A 50 -6.35 0.07 10.85
C ASN A 50 -6.35 0.75 9.47
N MET A 51 -5.61 1.86 9.28
CA MET A 51 -5.25 2.35 7.94
C MET A 51 -4.22 1.43 7.27
N ALA A 52 -3.18 1.06 8.03
CA ALA A 52 -2.08 0.27 7.50
C ALA A 52 -2.54 -1.11 7.00
N GLY A 53 -3.51 -1.69 7.70
CA GLY A 53 -4.10 -2.99 7.41
C GLY A 53 -3.56 -4.07 8.32
N ARG A 54 -4.47 -4.80 8.97
CA ARG A 54 -4.21 -5.99 9.79
C ARG A 54 -5.16 -7.15 9.45
N GLY A 55 -5.97 -6.98 8.40
CA GLY A 55 -6.84 -8.04 7.90
C GLY A 55 -6.02 -9.17 7.25
N ARG A 56 -6.58 -10.39 7.27
CA ARG A 56 -5.98 -11.53 6.57
C ARG A 56 -5.94 -11.25 5.06
N VAL A 57 -4.79 -11.47 4.44
CA VAL A 57 -4.61 -11.38 2.98
C VAL A 57 -5.15 -12.66 2.35
N ALA A 58 -6.10 -12.51 1.43
CA ALA A 58 -6.62 -13.57 0.58
C ALA A 58 -6.14 -13.39 -0.88
N GLU A 59 -6.41 -14.38 -1.73
CA GLU A 59 -5.93 -14.39 -3.12
C GLU A 59 -6.47 -13.21 -3.95
N GLN A 60 -7.72 -12.81 -3.73
CA GLN A 60 -8.29 -11.65 -4.41
C GLN A 60 -7.59 -10.33 -4.05
N ASP A 61 -6.90 -10.27 -2.91
CA ASP A 61 -6.22 -9.08 -2.43
C ASP A 61 -4.86 -8.86 -3.11
N THR A 62 -4.31 -9.93 -3.69
CA THR A 62 -3.04 -9.92 -4.44
C THR A 62 -3.22 -9.80 -5.95
N THR A 63 -4.47 -9.75 -6.42
CA THR A 63 -4.80 -9.54 -7.84
C THR A 63 -4.77 -8.04 -8.18
N PRO A 64 -3.90 -7.56 -9.09
CA PRO A 64 -3.80 -6.13 -9.38
C PRO A 64 -5.03 -5.60 -10.14
N HIS A 65 -5.44 -4.35 -9.84
CA HIS A 65 -6.38 -3.61 -10.68
C HIS A 65 -5.61 -2.71 -11.66
N PRO A 66 -5.94 -2.69 -12.97
CA PRO A 66 -5.12 -2.03 -13.99
C PRO A 66 -4.99 -0.50 -13.83
N ARG A 67 -5.89 0.12 -13.07
CA ARG A 67 -5.93 1.57 -12.82
C ARG A 67 -5.71 1.96 -11.36
N VAL A 68 -5.20 1.05 -10.52
CA VAL A 68 -4.86 1.38 -9.13
C VAL A 68 -3.40 1.02 -8.88
N LEU A 69 -2.60 2.05 -8.61
CA LEU A 69 -1.18 1.97 -8.33
C LEU A 69 -0.91 2.34 -6.87
N MET A 70 0.22 1.90 -6.35
CA MET A 70 0.74 2.31 -5.04
C MET A 70 2.18 2.78 -5.14
N LEU A 71 2.56 3.76 -4.33
CA LEU A 71 3.96 4.16 -4.15
C LEU A 71 4.61 3.21 -3.15
N ASN A 72 5.48 2.31 -3.60
CA ASN A 72 6.10 1.31 -2.72
C ASN A 72 7.16 1.91 -1.77
N LYS A 73 7.77 1.07 -0.93
CA LYS A 73 8.84 1.48 0.03
C LYS A 73 10.05 2.13 -0.65
N GLY A 74 10.37 1.71 -1.87
CA GLY A 74 11.44 2.30 -2.70
C GLY A 74 11.03 3.57 -3.44
N ASN A 75 9.84 4.10 -3.15
CA ASN A 75 9.22 5.24 -3.82
C ASN A 75 9.05 5.05 -5.34
N LYS A 76 8.70 3.84 -5.77
CA LYS A 76 8.34 3.53 -7.16
C LYS A 76 6.85 3.19 -7.24
N TRP A 77 6.20 3.65 -8.30
CA TRP A 77 4.84 3.24 -8.61
C TRP A 77 4.81 1.79 -9.07
N VAL A 78 3.96 0.99 -8.43
CA VAL A 78 3.74 -0.44 -8.72
C VAL A 78 2.23 -0.71 -8.72
N PRO A 79 1.74 -1.80 -9.37
CA PRO A 79 0.35 -2.21 -9.21
C PRO A 79 -0.02 -2.38 -7.73
N ALA A 80 -1.17 -1.84 -7.32
CA ALA A 80 -1.59 -1.92 -5.92
C ALA A 80 -2.14 -3.31 -5.58
N VAL A 81 -1.49 -3.97 -4.62
CA VAL A 81 -1.89 -5.25 -4.03
C VAL A 81 -1.69 -5.18 -2.52
N ASP A 82 -2.52 -5.86 -1.75
CA ASP A 82 -2.32 -5.93 -0.30
C ASP A 82 -1.18 -6.90 0.05
N PRO A 83 -0.37 -6.59 1.09
CA PRO A 83 -0.46 -5.40 1.93
C PRO A 83 0.09 -4.12 1.26
N LEU A 84 -0.66 -3.01 1.34
CA LEU A 84 -0.21 -1.71 0.82
C LEU A 84 0.89 -1.07 1.68
N HIS A 85 0.81 -1.25 2.99
CA HIS A 85 1.72 -0.62 3.95
C HIS A 85 2.87 -1.57 4.31
N PHE A 86 3.93 -0.98 4.86
CA PHE A 86 5.18 -1.69 5.19
C PHE A 86 5.77 -1.22 6.52
N ASP A 87 4.91 -0.72 7.43
CA ASP A 87 5.28 -0.21 8.75
C ASP A 87 5.77 -1.33 9.68
N LYS A 88 5.10 -2.49 9.65
CA LYS A 88 5.42 -3.67 10.46
C LYS A 88 5.28 -4.94 9.62
N PRO A 89 6.33 -5.32 8.86
CA PRO A 89 6.26 -6.38 7.84
C PRO A 89 5.74 -7.75 8.31
N GLY A 90 5.91 -8.08 9.60
CA GLY A 90 5.45 -9.36 10.14
C GLY A 90 3.94 -9.46 10.41
N ILE A 91 3.21 -8.35 10.41
CA ILE A 91 1.78 -8.32 10.77
C ILE A 91 0.92 -7.45 9.86
N VAL A 92 1.52 -6.77 8.88
CA VAL A 92 0.76 -5.94 7.94
C VAL A 92 -0.04 -6.82 6.99
N GLY A 93 -1.27 -6.40 6.70
CA GLY A 93 -2.24 -7.16 5.94
C GLY A 93 -3.18 -6.26 5.15
N VAL A 94 -4.41 -6.71 4.94
CA VAL A 94 -5.44 -5.95 4.23
C VAL A 94 -5.85 -4.73 5.05
N GLY A 95 -5.87 -3.57 4.40
CA GLY A 95 -6.43 -2.31 4.90
C GLY A 95 -7.47 -1.74 3.94
N LEU A 96 -7.96 -0.53 4.22
CA LEU A 96 -9.04 0.09 3.41
C LEU A 96 -8.56 0.72 2.09
N GLY A 97 -7.25 0.95 1.94
CA GLY A 97 -6.71 1.76 0.84
C GLY A 97 -6.97 1.19 -0.55
N ARG A 98 -6.80 -0.13 -0.73
CA ARG A 98 -6.92 -0.76 -2.06
C ARG A 98 -8.37 -0.81 -2.51
N SER A 99 -9.30 -1.21 -1.65
CA SER A 99 -10.73 -1.21 -1.96
C SER A 99 -11.24 0.21 -2.24
N PHE A 100 -10.84 1.20 -1.45
CA PHE A 100 -11.12 2.61 -1.72
C PHE A 100 -10.65 3.01 -3.13
N GLY A 101 -9.39 2.71 -3.49
CA GLY A 101 -8.86 3.06 -4.80
C GLY A 101 -9.58 2.38 -5.96
N ILE A 102 -10.03 1.13 -5.79
CA ILE A 102 -10.84 0.42 -6.77
C ILE A 102 -12.19 1.12 -6.98
N GLU A 103 -12.87 1.51 -5.90
CA GLU A 103 -14.17 2.19 -6.01
C GLU A 103 -14.05 3.58 -6.65
N ILE A 104 -13.01 4.36 -6.33
CA ILE A 104 -12.73 5.63 -7.01
C ILE A 104 -12.47 5.41 -8.51
N ALA A 105 -11.66 4.40 -8.86
CA ALA A 105 -11.38 4.09 -10.25
C ALA A 105 -12.66 3.68 -11.01
N LYS A 106 -13.54 2.88 -10.40
CA LYS A 106 -14.83 2.49 -10.99
C LYS A 106 -15.74 3.70 -11.22
N ALA A 107 -15.85 4.58 -10.23
CA ALA A 107 -16.71 5.77 -10.30
C ALA A 107 -16.22 6.81 -11.32
N ASN A 108 -14.91 6.83 -11.61
CA ASN A 108 -14.30 7.82 -12.50
C ASN A 108 -13.57 7.12 -13.67
N PRO A 109 -14.30 6.78 -14.75
CA PRO A 109 -13.67 6.28 -15.97
C PRO A 109 -12.71 7.33 -16.54
N GLY A 110 -11.46 6.94 -16.81
CA GLY A 110 -10.46 7.81 -17.44
C GLY A 110 -9.35 8.32 -16.53
N ILE A 111 -9.42 8.06 -15.22
CA ILE A 111 -8.31 8.31 -14.29
C ILE A 111 -7.63 7.00 -13.87
N THR A 112 -6.39 7.14 -13.41
CA THR A 112 -5.67 6.14 -12.62
C THR A 112 -5.58 6.67 -11.19
N VAL A 113 -5.77 5.79 -10.22
CA VAL A 113 -5.64 6.09 -8.79
C VAL A 113 -4.22 5.75 -8.33
N GLY A 114 -3.57 6.69 -7.65
CA GLY A 114 -2.27 6.51 -7.00
C GLY A 114 -2.40 6.56 -5.48
N LEU A 115 -2.18 5.43 -4.83
CA LEU A 115 -2.20 5.33 -3.37
C LEU A 115 -0.80 5.62 -2.81
N ILE A 116 -0.73 6.42 -1.74
CA ILE A 116 0.53 6.77 -1.07
C ILE A 116 0.47 6.23 0.38
N PRO A 117 0.89 4.98 0.61
CA PRO A 117 0.84 4.35 1.93
C PRO A 117 1.86 4.97 2.87
N CYS A 118 1.40 5.55 3.98
CA CYS A 118 2.22 6.21 5.00
C CYS A 118 1.74 5.95 6.44
N ALA A 119 0.72 5.11 6.66
CA ALA A 119 0.27 4.79 8.03
C ALA A 119 1.31 4.00 8.84
N VAL A 120 1.32 4.22 10.16
CA VAL A 120 2.30 3.68 11.11
C VAL A 120 1.59 3.05 12.31
N GLY A 121 1.66 1.73 12.46
CA GLY A 121 0.90 1.00 13.47
C GLY A 121 1.27 1.34 14.92
N GLY A 122 0.28 1.76 15.71
CA GLY A 122 0.41 2.11 17.13
C GLY A 122 0.87 3.56 17.38
N SER A 123 1.00 4.37 16.33
CA SER A 123 1.37 5.78 16.48
C SER A 123 0.22 6.56 17.13
N PRO A 124 0.42 7.21 18.30
CA PRO A 124 -0.50 8.23 18.78
C PRO A 124 -0.41 9.49 17.91
N ILE A 125 -1.44 10.33 17.91
CA ILE A 125 -1.45 11.57 17.11
C ILE A 125 -0.30 12.52 17.50
N SER A 126 0.25 12.40 18.72
CA SER A 126 1.40 13.18 19.17
C SER A 126 2.67 12.97 18.34
N VAL A 127 2.83 11.83 17.66
CA VAL A 127 3.99 11.59 16.78
C VAL A 127 3.70 11.95 15.31
N TRP A 128 2.54 12.54 15.05
CA TRP A 128 2.18 13.15 13.77
C TRP A 128 2.44 14.67 13.77
N GLU A 129 3.47 15.09 14.50
CA GLU A 129 3.99 16.46 14.56
C GLU A 129 5.35 16.53 13.83
N PRO A 130 5.77 17.70 13.31
CA PRO A 130 7.06 17.88 12.67
C PRO A 130 8.24 17.48 13.57
N GLY A 131 9.15 16.66 13.05
CA GLY A 131 10.36 16.23 13.75
C GLY A 131 10.18 15.11 14.77
N GLU A 132 8.95 14.70 15.09
CA GLU A 132 8.71 13.66 16.08
C GLU A 132 9.19 12.29 15.63
N PHE A 133 9.92 11.60 16.51
CA PHE A 133 10.49 10.28 16.25
C PHE A 133 9.69 9.18 16.95
N TYR A 134 9.12 8.26 16.18
CA TYR A 134 8.40 7.12 16.73
C TYR A 134 9.31 5.89 16.86
N LYS A 135 9.76 5.66 18.09
CA LYS A 135 10.72 4.58 18.44
C LYS A 135 10.27 3.19 18.00
N ALA A 136 8.97 2.88 18.05
CA ALA A 136 8.46 1.52 17.80
C ALA A 136 8.66 1.06 16.35
N THR A 137 8.72 1.98 15.38
CA THR A 137 8.98 1.68 13.96
C THR A 137 10.25 2.34 13.44
N LYS A 138 10.97 3.09 14.29
CA LYS A 138 12.18 3.85 13.94
C LYS A 138 11.95 4.78 12.74
N SER A 139 10.85 5.52 12.79
CA SER A 139 10.40 6.40 11.70
C SER A 139 9.95 7.76 12.24
N HIS A 140 9.75 8.72 11.34
CA HIS A 140 9.16 10.02 11.63
C HIS A 140 7.81 10.11 10.90
N PRO A 141 6.69 9.67 11.50
CA PRO A 141 5.43 9.41 10.78
C PRO A 141 4.96 10.59 9.92
N TYR A 142 4.96 11.80 10.47
CA TYR A 142 4.58 13.02 9.74
C TYR A 142 5.57 13.37 8.62
N ASP A 143 6.87 13.45 8.94
CA ASP A 143 7.90 13.88 7.99
C ASP A 143 8.05 12.88 6.82
N ASP A 144 7.97 11.57 7.13
CA ASP A 144 8.01 10.50 6.14
C ASP A 144 6.79 10.56 5.20
N ALA A 145 5.60 10.82 5.75
CA ALA A 145 4.38 10.99 4.96
C ALA A 145 4.48 12.20 4.02
N LEU A 146 4.93 13.35 4.57
CA LEU A 146 5.10 14.58 3.80
C LEU A 146 6.12 14.41 2.68
N ARG A 147 7.27 13.79 2.97
CA ARG A 147 8.32 13.51 1.97
C ARG A 147 7.79 12.61 0.85
N ARG A 148 7.04 11.56 1.18
CA ARG A 148 6.46 10.62 0.20
C ARG A 148 5.37 11.27 -0.65
N ALA A 149 4.51 12.08 -0.03
CA ALA A 149 3.48 12.84 -0.73
C ALA A 149 4.09 13.85 -1.72
N ARG A 150 5.10 14.62 -1.31
CA ARG A 150 5.82 15.57 -2.19
C ARG A 150 6.48 14.88 -3.39
N LEU A 151 6.99 13.67 -3.19
CA LEU A 151 7.55 12.89 -4.29
C LEU A 151 6.47 12.44 -5.27
N ALA A 152 5.34 11.92 -4.77
CA ALA A 152 4.21 11.51 -5.58
C ALA A 152 3.57 12.66 -6.37
N LEU A 153 3.48 13.86 -5.78
CA LEU A 153 2.94 15.07 -6.41
C LEU A 153 3.70 15.53 -7.66
N LYS A 154 4.89 14.98 -7.93
CA LYS A 154 5.59 15.21 -9.21
C LYS A 154 4.84 14.55 -10.37
N ASP A 155 4.21 13.41 -10.11
CA ASP A 155 3.59 12.56 -11.13
C ASP A 155 2.08 12.74 -11.24
N GLY A 156 1.41 13.19 -10.17
CA GLY A 156 -0.05 13.28 -10.11
C GLY A 156 -0.56 14.46 -9.29
N THR A 157 -1.89 14.49 -9.10
CA THR A 157 -2.59 15.55 -8.36
C THR A 157 -3.23 14.96 -7.10
N LEU A 158 -2.97 15.55 -5.92
CA LEU A 158 -3.59 15.10 -4.67
C LEU A 158 -5.09 15.41 -4.68
N LYS A 159 -5.92 14.38 -4.50
CA LYS A 159 -7.38 14.47 -4.48
C LYS A 159 -8.01 14.12 -3.13
N GLY A 160 -7.23 13.54 -2.22
CA GLY A 160 -7.72 13.25 -0.88
C GLY A 160 -6.63 12.80 0.06
N ILE A 161 -6.88 13.00 1.35
CA ILE A 161 -6.10 12.44 2.45
C ILE A 161 -7.05 11.57 3.27
N LEU A 162 -6.72 10.30 3.42
CA LEU A 162 -7.47 9.37 4.24
C LEU A 162 -6.72 9.18 5.55
N TRP A 163 -7.43 9.40 6.65
CA TRP A 163 -6.92 9.28 8.01
C TRP A 163 -7.72 8.24 8.77
N HIS A 164 -7.05 7.25 9.34
CA HIS A 164 -7.68 6.35 10.30
C HIS A 164 -6.75 6.10 11.48
N GLN A 165 -7.05 6.76 12.59
CA GLN A 165 -6.27 6.74 13.82
C GLN A 165 -7.15 7.22 14.98
N GLY A 166 -6.76 6.86 16.19
CA GLY A 166 -7.38 7.34 17.43
C GLY A 166 -7.24 6.34 18.57
N GLU A 167 -7.04 5.05 18.26
CA GLU A 167 -7.02 3.99 19.25
C GLU A 167 -5.85 4.16 20.24
N SER A 168 -4.71 4.72 19.80
CA SER A 168 -3.57 5.02 20.68
C SER A 168 -3.76 6.26 21.57
N ASP A 169 -4.79 7.07 21.32
CA ASP A 169 -5.13 8.29 22.06
C ASP A 169 -6.46 8.17 22.82
N SER A 170 -7.09 6.99 22.83
CA SER A 170 -8.41 6.73 23.44
C SER A 170 -8.39 6.62 24.97
N LYS A 171 -7.36 7.19 25.60
CA LYS A 171 -7.16 7.20 27.06
C LYS A 171 -7.52 8.57 27.64
N PRO A 172 -8.04 8.67 28.87
CA PRO A 172 -8.59 9.91 29.43
C PRO A 172 -7.66 11.12 29.37
N GLU A 173 -6.35 10.90 29.45
CA GLU A 173 -5.36 11.97 29.40
C GLU A 173 -5.05 12.50 27.99
N ALA A 174 -5.32 11.70 26.94
CA ALA A 174 -4.99 12.03 25.55
C ALA A 174 -6.21 12.44 24.73
N ALA A 175 -7.37 11.81 24.97
CA ALA A 175 -8.60 12.05 24.23
C ALA A 175 -9.02 13.54 24.21
N PRO A 176 -8.95 14.32 25.31
CA PRO A 176 -9.32 15.74 25.31
C PRO A 176 -8.47 16.61 24.38
N GLN A 177 -7.25 16.17 24.03
CA GLN A 177 -6.34 16.91 23.17
C GLN A 177 -6.47 16.52 21.68
N TYR A 178 -7.20 15.42 21.41
CA TYR A 178 -7.21 14.78 20.10
C TYR A 178 -7.73 15.69 18.99
N ALA A 179 -8.90 16.29 19.20
CA ALA A 179 -9.54 17.15 18.20
C ALA A 179 -8.64 18.33 17.81
N LYS A 180 -8.04 19.01 18.80
CA LYS A 180 -7.13 20.13 18.55
C LYS A 180 -5.91 19.69 17.73
N ARG A 181 -5.29 18.57 18.08
CA ARG A 181 -4.13 18.04 17.34
C ARG A 181 -4.51 17.59 15.93
N LEU A 182 -5.69 17.01 15.75
CA LEU A 182 -6.20 16.62 14.44
C LEU A 182 -6.42 17.84 13.54
N HIS A 183 -7.03 18.92 14.06
CA HIS A 183 -7.18 20.17 13.30
C HIS A 183 -5.82 20.72 12.86
N HIS A 184 -4.85 20.82 13.77
CA HIS A 184 -3.50 21.27 13.41
C HIS A 184 -2.83 20.35 12.37
N LEU A 185 -3.02 19.03 12.47
CA LEU A 185 -2.51 18.08 11.48
C LEU A 185 -3.11 18.31 10.09
N ILE A 186 -4.42 18.54 10.02
CA ILE A 186 -5.14 18.81 8.77
C ILE A 186 -4.61 20.10 8.14
N ASP A 187 -4.53 21.18 8.92
CA ASP A 187 -4.08 22.49 8.44
C ASP A 187 -2.64 22.41 7.92
N ARG A 188 -1.75 21.75 8.66
CA ARG A 188 -0.37 21.52 8.24
C ARG A 188 -0.26 20.73 6.95
N PHE A 189 -1.01 19.64 6.79
CA PHE A 189 -0.96 18.88 5.53
C PHE A 189 -1.43 19.73 4.34
N ARG A 190 -2.49 20.52 4.52
CA ARG A 190 -3.02 21.40 3.48
C ARG A 190 -2.02 22.47 3.08
N GLU A 191 -1.37 23.10 4.06
CA GLU A 191 -0.34 24.10 3.85
C GLU A 191 0.90 23.50 3.16
N GLU A 192 1.48 22.44 3.75
CA GLU A 192 2.76 21.87 3.32
C GLU A 192 2.69 21.12 1.97
N LEU A 193 1.49 20.69 1.57
CA LEU A 193 1.20 20.09 0.26
C LEU A 193 0.58 21.08 -0.74
N ASN A 194 0.42 22.35 -0.36
CA ASN A 194 -0.22 23.39 -1.16
C ASN A 194 -1.59 22.97 -1.72
N ALA A 195 -2.43 22.41 -0.85
CA ALA A 195 -3.71 21.82 -1.20
C ALA A 195 -4.81 22.26 -0.22
N PRO A 196 -5.16 23.56 -0.16
CA PRO A 196 -6.03 24.13 0.87
C PRO A 196 -7.42 23.48 0.93
N GLU A 197 -7.97 23.11 -0.23
CA GLU A 197 -9.31 22.53 -0.35
C GLU A 197 -9.32 21.00 -0.43
N VAL A 198 -8.18 20.34 -0.21
CA VAL A 198 -8.16 18.87 -0.34
C VAL A 198 -9.09 18.24 0.71
N PRO A 199 -9.96 17.30 0.30
CA PRO A 199 -10.75 16.52 1.25
C PRO A 199 -9.85 15.74 2.21
N PHE A 200 -10.09 15.92 3.50
CA PHE A 200 -9.51 15.10 4.56
C PHE A 200 -10.61 14.21 5.14
N ILE A 201 -10.51 12.91 4.90
CA ILE A 201 -11.53 11.92 5.26
C ILE A 201 -11.02 11.15 6.48
N ALA A 202 -11.58 11.46 7.64
CA ALA A 202 -11.28 10.76 8.89
C ALA A 202 -12.27 9.61 9.12
N GLY A 203 -11.76 8.38 9.19
CA GLY A 203 -12.53 7.21 9.58
C GLY A 203 -12.81 7.21 11.08
N GLN A 204 -14.06 7.01 11.46
CA GLN A 204 -14.43 6.80 12.85
C GLN A 204 -13.86 5.47 13.35
N MET A 205 -13.44 5.41 14.60
CA MET A 205 -12.96 4.18 15.23
C MET A 205 -14.03 3.08 15.20
N GLY A 206 -13.60 1.81 15.28
CA GLY A 206 -14.52 0.69 15.41
C GLY A 206 -15.26 0.73 16.75
N GLN A 207 -16.53 0.35 16.72
CA GLN A 207 -17.30 0.01 17.92
C GLN A 207 -17.36 -1.50 18.05
N PHE A 208 -16.76 -2.03 19.11
CA PHE A 208 -16.75 -3.46 19.39
C PHE A 208 -17.58 -3.72 20.64
N LYS A 209 -18.37 -4.80 20.66
CA LYS A 209 -19.21 -5.14 21.82
C LYS A 209 -18.38 -5.38 23.06
N GLU A 210 -17.17 -5.88 22.86
CA GLU A 210 -16.18 -6.23 23.87
C GLU A 210 -15.42 -4.99 24.38
N SER A 211 -15.55 -3.83 23.73
CA SER A 211 -14.88 -2.58 24.08
C SER A 211 -15.77 -1.39 23.71
N PRO A 212 -16.87 -1.17 24.46
CA PRO A 212 -17.79 -0.08 24.18
C PRO A 212 -17.10 1.26 24.41
N TRP A 213 -17.57 2.28 23.69
CA TRP A 213 -17.12 3.64 23.93
C TRP A 213 -17.66 4.16 25.25
N SER A 214 -16.90 5.08 25.85
CA SER A 214 -17.36 5.91 26.97
C SER A 214 -17.37 7.37 26.55
N ASP A 215 -18.29 8.16 27.08
CA ASP A 215 -18.40 9.61 26.85
C ASP A 215 -17.31 10.43 27.58
N ALA A 216 -16.15 9.82 27.85
CA ALA A 216 -15.07 10.39 28.65
C ALA A 216 -14.32 11.51 27.94
#